data_AF-A0A7X0H5S6-F1
#
_entry.id   AF-A0A7X0H5S6-F1
#
_cell.length_a   1.000
_cell.length_b   1.000
_cell.length_c   1.000
_cell.angle_alpha   90.00
_cell.angle_beta   90.00
_cell.angle_gamma   90.00
#
_symmetry.space_group_name_H-M   'P 1'
#
loop_
_entity.id
_entity.type
_entity.pdbx_description
1 polymer ?
#
loop_
_entity_poly.entity_id
_entity_poly.type
_entity_poly.pdbx_seq_one_letter_code
_entity_poly.pdbx_strand_id
1 'polypeptide(L)'
;MSSLLRYQASEMAPVGKDTFNYLAEETKPGVHAVVSTAAAALKEGLTEDIPKPTTQESVDCPACNDPNEPDAKFCDQCGTELPRQQPTEIKCSSCQTANDFSAKFCDNCGRSLAQPS
;
A
#
# COMPACT_ATOMS: atom_id res chain seq x y z
N MET A 1 8.39 -50.32 17.88
CA MET A 1 9.59 -49.75 17.22
C MET A 1 10.85 -50.29 17.89
N SER A 2 11.64 -51.11 17.18
CA SER A 2 12.83 -51.78 17.71
C SER A 2 13.85 -50.81 18.32
N SER A 3 14.42 -51.18 19.48
CA SER A 3 15.45 -50.41 20.21
C SER A 3 16.75 -50.28 19.41
N LEU A 4 17.09 -51.29 18.61
CA LEU A 4 18.28 -51.31 17.75
C LEU A 4 18.24 -50.21 16.68
N LEU A 5 17.06 -49.95 16.09
CA LEU A 5 16.89 -48.88 15.11
C LEU A 5 17.06 -47.48 15.74
N ARG A 6 16.59 -47.30 16.98
CA ARG A 6 16.77 -46.04 17.72
C ARG A 6 18.23 -45.81 18.10
N TYR A 7 18.93 -46.86 18.51
CA TYR A 7 20.35 -46.80 18.83
C TYR A 7 21.19 -46.41 17.61
N GLN A 8 20.98 -47.08 16.47
CA GLN A 8 21.65 -46.74 15.21
C GLN A 8 21.34 -45.30 14.76
N ALA A 9 20.10 -44.85 14.91
CA ALA A 9 19.73 -43.47 14.58
C ALA A 9 20.46 -42.45 15.47
N SER A 10 20.62 -42.73 16.77
CA SER A 10 21.36 -41.85 17.70
C SER A 10 22.85 -41.75 17.39
N GLU A 11 23.46 -42.78 16.78
CA GLU A 11 24.88 -42.76 16.39
C GLU A 11 25.12 -42.03 15.07
N MET A 12 24.17 -42.10 14.12
CA MET A 12 24.31 -41.46 12.82
C MET A 12 23.87 -39.99 12.80
N ALA A 13 22.95 -39.59 13.68
CA ALA A 13 22.42 -38.23 13.74
C ALA A 13 23.48 -37.14 13.99
N PRO A 14 24.49 -37.31 14.88
CA PRO A 14 25.53 -36.30 15.10
C PRO A 14 26.35 -36.01 13.84
N VAL A 15 26.79 -37.05 13.13
CA VAL A 15 27.59 -36.90 11.90
C VAL A 15 26.75 -36.26 10.77
N GLY A 16 25.47 -36.61 10.69
CA GLY A 16 24.53 -35.97 9.78
C GLY A 16 24.35 -34.48 10.09
N LYS A 17 24.24 -34.13 11.38
CA LYS A 17 24.18 -32.74 11.84
C LYS A 17 25.46 -31.98 11.50
N ASP A 18 26.62 -32.57 11.71
CA ASP A 18 27.91 -31.92 11.43
C ASP A 18 28.09 -31.68 9.93
N THR A 19 27.72 -32.67 9.09
CA THR A 19 27.72 -32.52 7.63
C THR A 19 26.79 -31.39 7.18
N PHE A 20 25.59 -31.33 7.74
CA PHE A 20 24.65 -30.25 7.43
C PHE A 20 25.18 -28.89 7.86
N ASN A 21 25.73 -28.78 9.08
CA ASN A 21 26.28 -27.52 9.59
C ASN A 21 27.47 -27.04 8.77
N TYR A 22 28.34 -27.95 8.34
CA TYR A 22 29.47 -27.64 7.46
C TYR A 22 29.00 -27.05 6.14
N LEU A 23 28.05 -27.73 5.47
CA LEU A 23 27.48 -27.25 4.21
C LEU A 23 26.77 -25.90 4.39
N ALA A 24 26.03 -25.72 5.49
CA ALA A 24 25.39 -24.46 5.82
C ALA A 24 26.43 -23.34 6.02
N GLU A 25 27.59 -23.63 6.63
CA GLU A 25 28.66 -22.65 6.82
C GLU A 25 29.34 -22.23 5.51
N GLU A 26 29.62 -23.18 4.63
CA GLU A 26 30.23 -22.86 3.33
C GLU A 26 29.30 -22.06 2.41
N THR A 27 27.98 -22.24 2.54
CA THR A 27 26.98 -21.56 1.70
C THR A 27 26.58 -20.18 2.21
N LYS A 28 26.87 -19.85 3.49
CA LYS A 28 26.56 -18.54 4.11
C LYS A 28 27.02 -17.33 3.27
N PRO A 29 28.28 -17.26 2.77
CA PRO A 29 28.75 -16.08 2.06
C PRO A 29 27.98 -15.82 0.76
N GLY A 30 27.67 -16.88 0.00
CA GLY A 30 26.93 -16.78 -1.25
C GLY A 30 25.49 -16.35 -1.04
N VAL A 31 24.79 -16.97 -0.08
CA VAL A 31 23.41 -16.60 0.27
C VAL A 31 23.35 -15.17 0.79
N HIS A 32 24.28 -14.77 1.66
CA HIS A 32 24.35 -13.40 2.18
C HIS A 32 24.57 -12.36 1.07
N ALA A 33 25.43 -12.64 0.08
CA ALA A 33 25.66 -11.75 -1.05
C ALA A 33 24.40 -11.56 -1.91
N VAL A 34 23.64 -12.62 -2.16
CA VAL A 34 22.37 -12.52 -2.91
C VAL A 34 21.31 -11.74 -2.12
N VAL A 35 21.18 -12.01 -0.82
CA VAL A 35 20.22 -11.31 0.03
C VAL A 35 20.58 -9.83 0.18
N SER A 36 21.86 -9.51 0.37
CA SER A 36 22.30 -8.12 0.54
C SER A 36 22.14 -7.30 -0.74
N THR A 37 22.40 -7.89 -1.91
CA THR A 37 22.18 -7.24 -3.21
C THR A 37 20.69 -7.02 -3.47
N ALA A 38 19.83 -8.00 -3.18
CA ALA A 38 18.38 -7.82 -3.27
C ALA A 38 17.86 -6.74 -2.30
N ALA A 39 18.35 -6.72 -1.06
CA ALA A 39 17.98 -5.71 -0.07
C ALA A 39 18.43 -4.30 -0.49
N ALA A 40 19.62 -4.15 -1.09
CA ALA A 40 20.09 -2.88 -1.62
C ALA A 40 19.20 -2.40 -2.78
N ALA A 41 18.88 -3.27 -3.74
CA ALA A 41 18.00 -2.94 -4.87
C ALA A 41 16.60 -2.52 -4.43
N LEU A 42 16.03 -3.21 -3.43
CA LEU A 42 14.74 -2.81 -2.85
C LEU A 42 14.83 -1.47 -2.13
N LYS A 43 15.90 -1.22 -1.38
CA LYS A 43 16.10 0.05 -0.68
C LYS A 43 16.18 1.22 -1.67
N GLU A 44 16.88 1.05 -2.78
CA GLU A 44 16.97 2.07 -3.83
C GLU A 44 15.60 2.30 -4.51
N GLY A 45 14.83 1.25 -4.77
CA GLY A 45 13.46 1.35 -5.32
C GLY A 45 12.40 1.93 -4.36
N LEU A 46 12.68 2.01 -3.06
CA LEU A 46 11.80 2.63 -2.06
C LEU A 46 12.13 4.11 -1.79
N THR A 47 13.19 4.65 -2.41
CA THR A 47 13.58 6.06 -2.27
C THR A 47 13.05 6.97 -3.37
N GLU A 48 12.44 6.41 -4.41
CA GLU A 48 11.59 7.21 -5.31
C GLU A 48 10.24 7.45 -4.62
N ASP A 49 9.69 8.66 -4.80
CA ASP A 49 8.34 9.04 -4.39
C ASP A 49 7.34 7.99 -4.91
N ILE A 50 7.06 6.97 -4.10
CA ILE A 50 5.94 6.06 -4.31
C ILE A 50 4.73 7.01 -4.35
N PRO A 51 4.01 7.15 -5.48
CA PRO A 51 2.73 7.84 -5.44
C PRO A 51 1.93 7.12 -4.37
N LYS A 52 1.64 7.85 -3.28
CA LYS A 52 0.82 7.40 -2.15
C LYS A 52 -0.29 6.55 -2.78
N PRO A 53 -0.49 5.28 -2.37
CA PRO A 53 -1.62 4.53 -2.87
C PRO A 53 -2.83 5.41 -2.59
N THR A 54 -3.39 5.99 -3.65
CA THR A 54 -4.67 6.65 -3.59
C THR A 54 -5.56 5.52 -3.14
N THR A 55 -5.93 5.52 -1.86
CA THR A 55 -7.12 4.81 -1.41
C THR A 55 -8.15 5.19 -2.46
N GLN A 56 -8.48 4.25 -3.34
CA GLN A 56 -9.49 4.49 -4.35
C GLN A 56 -10.77 4.63 -3.53
N GLU A 57 -11.10 5.87 -3.18
CA GLU A 57 -12.33 6.20 -2.50
C GLU A 57 -13.43 5.69 -3.42
N SER A 58 -14.09 4.62 -3.02
CA SER A 58 -15.22 4.06 -3.75
C SER A 58 -16.48 4.46 -3.01
N VAL A 59 -17.54 4.72 -3.78
CA VAL A 59 -18.86 5.03 -3.23
C VAL A 59 -19.79 3.84 -3.49
N ASP A 60 -20.33 3.28 -2.41
CA ASP A 60 -21.30 2.20 -2.51
C ASP A 60 -22.65 2.77 -2.92
N CYS A 61 -23.30 2.12 -3.90
CA CYS A 61 -24.63 2.54 -4.32
C CYS A 61 -25.66 2.29 -3.20
N PRO A 62 -26.47 3.29 -2.80
CA PRO A 62 -27.45 3.11 -1.73
C PRO A 62 -28.62 2.18 -2.10
N ALA A 63 -28.81 1.88 -3.40
CA ALA A 63 -29.89 1.02 -3.88
C ALA A 63 -29.48 -0.44 -4.05
N CYS A 64 -28.28 -0.71 -4.58
CA CYS A 64 -27.82 -2.08 -4.89
C CYS A 64 -26.53 -2.50 -4.17
N ASN A 65 -25.86 -1.58 -3.45
CA ASN A 65 -24.57 -1.77 -2.77
C ASN A 65 -23.40 -2.13 -3.69
N ASP A 66 -23.53 -1.92 -5.01
CA ASP A 66 -22.39 -2.06 -5.90
C ASP A 66 -21.40 -0.91 -5.69
N PRO A 67 -20.08 -1.19 -5.70
CA PRO A 67 -19.05 -0.15 -5.61
C PRO A 67 -18.95 0.63 -6.92
N ASN A 68 -18.85 1.96 -6.84
CA ASN A 68 -18.70 2.85 -8.00
C ASN A 68 -17.53 3.82 -7.77
N GLU A 69 -17.07 4.47 -8.85
CA GLU A 69 -16.07 5.54 -8.79
C GLU A 69 -16.57 6.73 -7.96
N PRO A 70 -15.70 7.45 -7.23
CA PRO A 70 -16.11 8.53 -6.33
C PRO A 70 -16.76 9.71 -7.07
N ASP A 71 -16.39 9.91 -8.34
CA ASP A 71 -16.90 10.96 -9.22
C ASP A 71 -18.08 10.48 -10.10
N ALA A 72 -18.53 9.22 -9.97
CA ALA A 72 -19.64 8.68 -10.75
C ALA A 72 -20.96 9.37 -10.38
N LYS A 73 -21.72 9.80 -11.40
CA LYS A 73 -23.03 10.45 -11.21
C LYS A 73 -24.18 9.46 -11.05
N PHE A 74 -24.05 8.29 -11.68
CA PHE A 74 -25.04 7.22 -11.67
C PHE A 74 -24.33 5.90 -11.42
N CYS A 75 -25.02 4.94 -10.81
CA CYS A 75 -24.49 3.60 -10.60
C CYS A 75 -24.40 2.82 -11.91
N ASP A 76 -23.26 2.20 -12.17
CA ASP A 76 -23.02 1.42 -13.39
C ASP A 76 -23.87 0.15 -13.49
N GLN A 77 -24.34 -0.37 -12.34
CA GLN A 77 -25.14 -1.59 -12.29
C GLN A 77 -26.65 -1.34 -12.34
N CYS A 78 -27.16 -0.35 -11.59
CA CYS A 78 -28.60 -0.12 -11.46
C CYS A 78 -29.10 1.23 -11.99
N GLY A 79 -28.20 2.15 -12.35
CA GLY A 79 -28.55 3.49 -12.85
C GLY A 79 -29.04 4.48 -11.78
N THR A 80 -29.05 4.10 -10.50
CA THR A 80 -29.43 5.00 -9.40
C THR A 80 -28.43 6.16 -9.29
N GLU A 81 -28.94 7.39 -9.08
CA GLU A 81 -28.09 8.56 -8.82
C GLU A 81 -27.27 8.38 -7.55
N LEU A 82 -25.97 8.63 -7.66
CA LEU A 82 -25.04 8.53 -6.53
C LEU A 82 -24.90 9.90 -5.83
N PRO A 83 -24.70 9.91 -4.50
CA PRO A 83 -24.46 11.15 -3.77
C PRO A 83 -23.15 11.79 -4.26
N ARG A 84 -23.24 13.00 -4.82
CA ARG A 84 -22.05 13.74 -5.27
C ARG A 84 -21.20 14.09 -4.07
N GLN A 85 -19.93 13.68 -4.08
CA GLN A 85 -18.97 14.24 -3.15
C GLN A 85 -18.78 15.72 -3.52
N GLN A 86 -19.03 16.61 -2.57
CA GLN A 86 -18.68 18.02 -2.77
C GLN A 86 -17.16 18.13 -2.78
N PRO A 87 -16.58 18.97 -3.65
CA PRO A 87 -15.16 19.26 -3.60
C PRO A 87 -14.78 19.71 -2.18
N THR A 88 -13.67 19.24 -1.65
CA THR A 88 -13.18 19.64 -0.33
C THR A 88 -12.43 20.97 -0.38
N GLU A 89 -11.96 21.38 -1.56
CA GLU A 89 -11.17 22.59 -1.77
C GLU A 89 -11.63 23.41 -2.98
N ILE A 90 -11.39 24.72 -2.90
CA ILE A 90 -11.59 25.68 -3.99
C ILE A 90 -10.33 26.55 -4.17
N LYS A 91 -9.91 26.74 -5.43
CA LYS A 91 -8.79 27.63 -5.76
C LYS A 91 -9.25 29.08 -5.90
N CYS A 92 -8.54 29.98 -5.25
CA CYS A 92 -8.79 31.41 -5.40
C CYS A 92 -8.49 31.86 -6.83
N SER A 93 -9.47 32.46 -7.52
CA SER A 93 -9.30 32.98 -8.89
C SER A 93 -8.25 34.10 -9.00
N SER A 94 -7.94 34.77 -7.89
CA SER A 94 -7.04 35.93 -7.87
C SER A 94 -5.60 35.59 -7.55
N CYS A 95 -5.34 34.67 -6.62
CA CYS A 95 -3.98 34.31 -6.19
C CYS A 95 -3.65 32.82 -6.29
N GLN A 96 -4.59 31.99 -6.77
CA GLN A 96 -4.45 30.53 -6.96
C GLN A 96 -4.19 29.71 -5.69
N THR A 97 -4.23 30.32 -4.50
CA THR A 97 -4.18 29.61 -3.23
C THR A 97 -5.38 28.66 -3.10
N ALA A 98 -5.14 27.42 -2.68
CA ALA A 98 -6.17 26.47 -2.31
C ALA A 98 -6.76 26.86 -0.95
N ASN A 99 -8.08 26.83 -0.83
CA ASN A 99 -8.81 27.13 0.40
C ASN A 99 -9.87 26.04 0.59
N ASP A 100 -10.35 25.87 1.81
CA ASP A 100 -11.46 24.97 2.12
C ASP A 100 -12.71 25.34 1.27
N PHE A 101 -13.45 24.36 0.78
CA PHE A 101 -14.65 24.61 -0.02
C PHE A 101 -15.71 25.42 0.73
N SER A 102 -15.76 25.33 2.06
CA SER A 102 -16.64 26.10 2.93
C SER A 102 -16.13 27.52 3.25
N ALA A 103 -14.91 27.89 2.85
CA ALA A 103 -14.34 29.21 3.08
C ALA A 103 -15.04 30.31 2.25
N LYS A 104 -15.42 31.40 2.91
CA LYS A 104 -16.05 32.58 2.26
C LYS A 104 -15.02 33.54 1.65
N PHE A 105 -13.82 33.59 2.22
CA PHE A 105 -12.72 34.47 1.83
C PHE A 105 -11.44 33.66 1.70
N CYS A 106 -10.54 34.10 0.83
CA CYS A 106 -9.26 33.45 0.65
C CYS A 106 -8.32 33.73 1.83
N ASP A 107 -7.69 32.68 2.37
CA ASP A 107 -6.78 32.76 3.52
C ASP A 107 -5.48 33.52 3.23
N ASN A 108 -5.10 33.63 1.95
CA ASN A 108 -3.89 34.34 1.53
C ASN A 108 -4.16 35.79 1.11
N CYS A 109 -5.17 36.03 0.26
CA CYS A 109 -5.39 37.37 -0.33
C CYS A 109 -6.66 38.09 0.16
N GLY A 110 -7.49 37.45 0.99
CA GLY A 110 -8.70 38.05 1.57
C GLY A 110 -9.86 38.30 0.61
N ARG A 111 -9.71 38.00 -0.69
CA ARG A 111 -10.81 38.16 -1.68
C ARG A 111 -11.88 37.09 -1.48
N SER A 112 -13.12 37.42 -1.80
CA SER A 112 -14.25 36.49 -1.70
C SER A 112 -14.11 35.32 -2.67
N LEU A 113 -14.41 34.12 -2.20
CA LEU A 113 -14.47 32.91 -3.01
C LEU A 113 -15.90 32.74 -3.54
N ALA A 114 -16.04 32.38 -4.82
CA ALA A 114 -17.35 32.13 -5.41
C ALA A 114 -17.83 30.73 -4.98
N GLN A 115 -18.63 30.67 -3.92
CA GLN A 115 -19.28 29.41 -3.54
C GLN A 115 -20.49 29.15 -4.46
N PRO A 116 -20.67 27.92 -4.95
CA PRO A 116 -21.91 27.56 -5.62
C PRO A 116 -23.04 27.50 -4.59
N SER A 117 -24.14 28.23 -4.86
CA SER A 117 -25.39 28.24 -4.08
C SER A 117 -26.22 26.98 -4.30
#